data_AF-A0A9P1BQJ5-F1
#
_entry.id   AF-A0A9P1BQJ5-F1
#
_cell.length_a   1.000
_cell.length_b   1.000
_cell.length_c   1.000
_cell.angle_alpha   90.00
_cell.angle_beta   90.00
_cell.angle_gamma   90.00
#
_symmetry.space_group_name_H-M   'P 1'
#
loop_
_entity.id
_entity.type
_entity.pdbx_description
1 polymer ?
#
loop_
_entity_poly.entity_id
_entity_poly.type
_entity_poly.pdbx_seq_one_letter_code
_entity_poly.pdbx_strand_id
1 'polypeptide(L)'
;MVPMDVVTNQAGPSAEPEDGDGSSGCPSTDTSEPSSSTSTDESSTSTLSSMSTLPEQSEQSEQSLGLPQEDAPPKVPKGRSSAKAKGRPNQKRASATADAKPTRSEPSTTRELQMELSFCSDDEPVFASDAGIQSKSPAKKKSRRTDAKDTSSNGLPVDTLEEAFKWHYHLVNTCVDSYGNKALDRLAQNLAGAVWYSQYSGMGGMEILKQHLEVATDLATKGLVPGEVYHSVDIDGTCQRVLLGHGPVHVFKDLLQTLTLPARLAVQRVMAQNELLVKDLHAKSQEAMTDKLKREAKTALKEAGNKLLKSLMDTMDAFPATDLFEATSACYKHPNSDGQCHVFPDSDPSQKEYFMAGTSCTDWSSMGTQTSLAGSTVLPFAVELQMVKRRRPRVFFHECTRNFRPSILQEYLPGYTVHSAIQKPPLRGFPIARTRVYSACIRDDFTLAEISCLKSALEGLDRFPTFDGGHLFCAPHDVVEAELQVLSKGNRCTTFLDALPAAFQVRRDQYNDNERVKEMMSDGSDVIINLTQNVDFLAYASTHCPCLLTKSYMWSLRQHRPLTWQELFNAQGIPMFDESVNAAGIGVSPIPKDLGRIPGVRLAGNGFHIACAGTFVGFVLALLTEKSPV
;
A
#
# COMPACT_ATOMS: atom_id res chain seq x y z
N MET A 1 -3.90 5.74 -57.10
CA MET A 1 -4.20 6.62 -58.26
C MET A 1 -5.58 6.22 -58.79
N VAL A 2 -6.52 7.16 -58.70
CA VAL A 2 -7.85 7.25 -59.35
C VAL A 2 -8.97 6.29 -58.87
N PRO A 3 -10.22 6.78 -58.72
CA PRO A 3 -11.11 6.47 -57.58
C PRO A 3 -12.51 5.95 -57.99
N MET A 4 -13.34 5.59 -57.01
CA MET A 4 -14.81 5.43 -57.08
C MET A 4 -15.35 5.35 -55.65
N ASP A 5 -16.56 5.74 -55.26
CA ASP A 5 -17.54 6.71 -55.74
C ASP A 5 -18.54 6.91 -54.57
N VAL A 6 -19.12 8.10 -54.48
CA VAL A 6 -20.08 8.53 -53.47
C VAL A 6 -21.49 8.14 -53.92
N VAL A 7 -22.30 7.54 -53.04
CA VAL A 7 -23.74 7.33 -53.27
C VAL A 7 -24.54 8.12 -52.23
N THR A 8 -25.24 9.14 -52.73
CA THR A 8 -26.33 9.87 -52.08
C THR A 8 -27.66 9.16 -52.34
N ASN A 9 -28.60 9.26 -51.41
CA ASN A 9 -30.03 9.06 -51.70
C ASN A 9 -30.87 9.99 -50.82
N GLN A 10 -31.63 10.87 -51.47
CA GLN A 10 -32.75 11.64 -50.93
C GLN A 10 -33.99 11.28 -51.75
N ALA A 11 -35.13 11.10 -51.08
CA ALA A 11 -36.48 11.39 -51.61
C ALA A 11 -37.50 11.43 -50.45
N GLY A 12 -38.17 12.57 -50.27
CA GLY A 12 -39.49 12.68 -49.60
C GLY A 12 -40.63 12.36 -50.58
N PRO A 13 -41.93 12.73 -50.37
CA PRO A 13 -42.44 13.79 -49.47
C PRO A 13 -43.80 13.53 -48.73
N SER A 14 -44.23 14.58 -47.99
CA SER A 14 -45.60 15.08 -47.69
C SER A 14 -46.57 14.31 -46.76
N ALA A 15 -47.00 14.93 -45.65
CA ALA A 15 -48.25 15.71 -45.53
C ALA A 15 -48.56 16.11 -44.06
N GLU A 16 -48.89 17.39 -43.87
CA GLU A 16 -49.55 18.08 -42.74
C GLU A 16 -51.07 17.71 -42.67
N PRO A 17 -51.89 18.02 -41.62
CA PRO A 17 -52.06 19.40 -41.11
C PRO A 17 -52.49 19.66 -39.63
N GLU A 18 -52.31 20.94 -39.27
CA GLU A 18 -53.20 21.88 -38.53
C GLU A 18 -53.41 21.83 -36.99
N ASP A 19 -52.92 22.91 -36.37
CA ASP A 19 -53.61 23.98 -35.61
C ASP A 19 -54.38 23.71 -34.30
N GLY A 20 -54.09 24.57 -33.31
CA GLY A 20 -54.87 24.71 -32.09
C GLY A 20 -54.30 25.69 -31.06
N ASP A 21 -54.40 26.98 -31.38
CA ASP A 21 -54.20 28.16 -30.53
C ASP A 21 -54.94 28.10 -29.16
N GLY A 22 -54.41 28.77 -28.14
CA GLY A 22 -55.16 29.00 -26.89
C GLY A 22 -54.39 29.72 -25.80
N SER A 23 -54.60 31.03 -25.71
CA SER A 23 -53.87 32.01 -24.92
C SER A 23 -54.35 32.22 -23.48
N SER A 24 -53.45 32.84 -22.69
CA SER A 24 -53.69 33.90 -21.68
C SER A 24 -54.17 33.54 -20.26
N GLY A 25 -53.49 34.16 -19.28
CA GLY A 25 -54.12 34.57 -18.00
C GLY A 25 -53.33 34.34 -16.72
N CYS A 26 -52.40 35.25 -16.39
CA CYS A 26 -52.04 35.55 -14.98
C CYS A 26 -53.24 36.25 -14.29
N PRO A 27 -53.43 36.18 -12.95
CA PRO A 27 -52.60 36.98 -12.04
C PRO A 27 -52.27 36.37 -10.66
N SER A 28 -51.21 36.94 -10.10
CA SER A 28 -50.75 36.96 -8.71
C SER A 28 -51.83 37.31 -7.68
N THR A 29 -51.72 36.79 -6.46
CA THR A 29 -51.89 37.56 -5.21
C THR A 29 -51.29 36.85 -3.99
N ASP A 30 -50.71 37.68 -3.13
CA ASP A 30 -50.02 37.46 -1.86
C ASP A 30 -50.92 37.05 -0.68
N THR A 31 -50.25 36.83 0.47
CA THR A 31 -50.73 36.76 1.88
C THR A 31 -51.28 35.39 2.30
N SER A 32 -50.95 34.78 3.45
CA SER A 32 -50.41 35.27 4.72
C SER A 32 -50.05 34.07 5.63
N GLU A 33 -49.00 34.17 6.44
CA GLU A 33 -48.86 33.45 7.73
C GLU A 33 -49.99 33.92 8.69
N PRO A 34 -50.47 33.11 9.67
CA PRO A 34 -49.72 33.01 10.95
C PRO A 34 -49.91 31.72 11.80
N SER A 35 -48.84 31.41 12.54
CA SER A 35 -48.78 31.05 13.97
C SER A 35 -49.64 29.93 14.59
N SER A 36 -48.92 29.06 15.34
CA SER A 36 -49.28 28.48 16.66
C SER A 36 -50.43 27.45 16.66
N SER A 37 -50.51 26.40 17.48
CA SER A 37 -49.90 26.02 18.75
C SER A 37 -50.27 24.55 19.05
N THR A 38 -49.42 23.88 19.82
CA THR A 38 -49.65 22.79 20.79
C THR A 38 -51.00 22.04 20.84
N SER A 39 -50.94 20.70 20.77
CA SER A 39 -51.53 19.72 21.74
C SER A 39 -51.20 18.31 21.21
N THR A 40 -50.40 17.50 21.91
CA THR A 40 -50.77 16.54 22.96
C THR A 40 -51.97 15.65 22.64
N ASP A 41 -51.68 14.36 22.76
CA ASP A 41 -52.55 13.26 23.17
C ASP A 41 -53.24 12.39 22.11
N GLU A 42 -52.82 11.13 22.21
CA GLU A 42 -53.64 9.94 22.36
C GLU A 42 -53.96 9.06 21.16
N SER A 43 -53.66 7.79 21.44
CA SER A 43 -54.42 6.60 21.09
C SER A 43 -54.04 5.89 19.78
N SER A 44 -53.21 4.87 19.97
CA SER A 44 -53.53 3.46 19.70
C SER A 44 -54.29 3.14 18.41
N THR A 45 -53.68 2.30 17.56
CA THR A 45 -54.24 0.98 17.28
C THR A 45 -53.18 0.00 16.82
N SER A 46 -53.23 -1.17 17.44
CA SER A 46 -52.59 -2.43 17.13
C SER A 46 -52.89 -2.95 15.72
N THR A 47 -51.92 -3.61 15.09
CA THR A 47 -52.20 -4.75 14.21
C THR A 47 -51.16 -5.85 14.40
N LEU A 48 -51.60 -6.92 15.05
CA LEU A 48 -51.03 -8.26 15.05
C LEU A 48 -51.27 -8.92 13.69
N SER A 49 -50.27 -9.65 13.19
CA SER A 49 -50.35 -10.92 12.42
C SER A 49 -48.94 -11.20 11.88
N SER A 50 -48.34 -12.37 11.91
CA SER A 50 -48.75 -13.72 12.31
C SER A 50 -47.49 -14.58 12.21
N MET A 51 -47.11 -15.26 13.29
CA MET A 51 -46.05 -16.28 13.27
C MET A 51 -46.62 -17.59 12.73
N SER A 52 -45.92 -18.19 11.77
CA SER A 52 -46.15 -19.58 11.34
C SER A 52 -44.96 -20.45 11.76
N THR A 53 -45.21 -21.28 12.77
CA THR A 53 -44.44 -22.46 13.17
C THR A 53 -44.53 -23.58 12.14
N LEU A 54 -43.43 -24.27 11.85
CA LEU A 54 -43.35 -25.63 11.29
C LEU A 54 -41.94 -26.22 11.54
N PRO A 55 -41.73 -27.55 11.49
CA PRO A 55 -41.51 -28.35 12.70
C PRO A 55 -40.16 -29.08 12.80
N GLU A 56 -39.88 -29.59 14.00
CA GLU A 56 -38.87 -30.61 14.32
C GLU A 56 -39.19 -31.96 13.66
N GLN A 57 -38.21 -32.51 12.94
CA GLN A 57 -37.81 -33.92 12.78
C GLN A 57 -36.38 -33.85 12.19
N SER A 58 -35.39 -34.70 12.43
CA SER A 58 -35.13 -35.87 13.26
C SER A 58 -33.70 -36.28 12.87
N GLU A 59 -32.87 -36.68 13.83
CA GLU A 59 -31.50 -37.17 13.62
C GLU A 59 -31.47 -38.37 12.65
N GLN A 60 -30.55 -38.36 11.67
CA GLN A 60 -29.90 -39.58 11.16
C GLN A 60 -28.69 -39.28 10.25
N SER A 61 -27.54 -39.82 10.69
CA SER A 61 -26.40 -40.34 9.92
C SER A 61 -25.70 -39.45 8.88
N GLU A 62 -24.59 -38.83 9.30
CA GLU A 62 -23.51 -38.42 8.41
C GLU A 62 -22.79 -39.65 7.84
N GLN A 63 -22.95 -39.90 6.54
CA GLN A 63 -22.04 -40.71 5.75
C GLN A 63 -20.94 -39.81 5.19
N SER A 64 -19.71 -40.05 5.63
CA SER A 64 -18.51 -39.37 5.15
C SER A 64 -18.21 -39.78 3.70
N LEU A 65 -18.27 -38.83 2.78
CA LEU A 65 -17.66 -38.96 1.45
C LEU A 65 -16.23 -38.42 1.50
N GLY A 66 -15.29 -39.32 1.18
CA GLY A 66 -13.86 -39.14 1.34
C GLY A 66 -13.25 -38.09 0.41
N LEU A 67 -12.37 -37.27 1.00
CA LEU A 67 -11.33 -36.55 0.30
C LEU A 67 -10.11 -37.47 0.11
N PRO A 68 -9.38 -37.37 -1.02
CA PRO A 68 -8.19 -38.18 -1.25
C PRO A 68 -7.05 -37.77 -0.31
N GLN A 69 -6.48 -38.76 0.39
CA GLN A 69 -5.26 -38.64 1.18
C GLN A 69 -4.06 -38.33 0.26
N GLU A 70 -3.33 -37.26 0.56
CA GLU A 70 -1.98 -37.04 0.06
C GLU A 70 -1.00 -37.98 0.76
N ASP A 71 -0.22 -38.71 -0.02
CA ASP A 71 0.79 -39.65 0.41
C ASP A 71 1.93 -38.96 1.20
N ALA A 72 2.20 -39.48 2.39
CA ALA A 72 3.35 -39.12 3.21
C ALA A 72 4.65 -39.73 2.62
N PRO A 73 5.81 -39.05 2.72
CA PRO A 73 7.07 -39.58 2.23
C PRO A 73 7.60 -40.74 3.09
N PRO A 74 8.33 -41.71 2.50
CA PRO A 74 8.67 -42.97 3.16
C PRO A 74 9.74 -42.81 4.25
N LYS A 75 9.51 -43.48 5.38
CA LYS A 75 10.44 -43.62 6.50
C LYS A 75 11.61 -44.54 6.13
N VAL A 76 12.84 -44.04 6.29
CA VAL A 76 14.08 -44.82 6.19
C VAL A 76 14.23 -45.76 7.41
N PRO A 77 14.56 -47.05 7.24
CA PRO A 77 14.69 -47.99 8.35
C PRO A 77 16.07 -47.89 9.02
N LYS A 78 16.09 -47.78 10.35
CA LYS A 78 17.30 -47.95 11.17
C LYS A 78 17.55 -49.45 11.40
N GLY A 79 18.51 -50.01 10.66
CA GLY A 79 19.08 -51.33 10.93
C GLY A 79 20.26 -51.26 11.89
N ARG A 80 20.15 -51.94 13.04
CA ARG A 80 21.28 -52.36 13.89
C ARG A 80 21.95 -53.59 13.27
N SER A 81 23.27 -53.61 13.17
CA SER A 81 24.03 -54.86 13.31
C SER A 81 25.45 -54.60 13.82
N SER A 82 25.94 -55.59 14.54
CA SER A 82 27.16 -55.64 15.35
C SER A 82 28.22 -56.53 14.71
N ALA A 83 29.50 -56.14 14.75
CA ALA A 83 30.68 -57.05 14.81
C ALA A 83 31.96 -56.23 15.03
N LYS A 84 32.62 -56.33 16.21
CA LYS A 84 33.88 -57.06 16.47
C LYS A 84 35.01 -56.82 15.43
N ALA A 85 36.11 -56.17 15.84
CA ALA A 85 37.35 -56.83 16.30
C ALA A 85 38.64 -55.99 16.09
N LYS A 86 39.50 -56.03 17.13
CA LYS A 86 40.99 -56.01 17.15
C LYS A 86 41.76 -54.71 16.87
N GLY A 87 42.64 -54.37 17.82
CA GLY A 87 43.85 -53.58 17.55
C GLY A 87 44.34 -52.66 18.69
N ARG A 88 45.02 -53.23 19.71
CA ARG A 88 45.94 -52.55 20.65
C ARG A 88 47.26 -52.15 19.92
N PRO A 89 48.29 -51.45 20.50
CA PRO A 89 48.43 -50.90 21.86
C PRO A 89 49.14 -49.50 22.02
N ASN A 90 49.04 -48.97 23.24
CA ASN A 90 50.02 -48.22 24.08
C ASN A 90 51.12 -47.32 23.47
N GLN A 91 51.26 -46.11 24.04
CA GLN A 91 52.45 -45.58 24.74
C GLN A 91 52.03 -44.35 25.59
N LYS A 92 52.02 -44.39 26.93
CA LYS A 92 53.09 -44.11 27.91
C LYS A 92 53.78 -42.73 27.82
N ARG A 93 53.48 -41.84 28.79
CA ARG A 93 54.37 -41.13 29.77
C ARG A 93 53.79 -39.76 30.14
N ALA A 94 53.43 -39.52 31.41
CA ALA A 94 54.27 -38.93 32.49
C ALA A 94 54.42 -37.40 32.32
N SER A 95 53.59 -36.60 33.00
CA SER A 95 53.81 -36.00 34.35
C SER A 95 54.87 -34.89 34.37
N ALA A 96 54.46 -33.65 34.63
CA ALA A 96 55.12 -32.73 35.55
C ALA A 96 54.32 -31.42 35.72
N THR A 97 54.24 -31.02 36.97
CA THR A 97 53.76 -29.80 37.61
C THR A 97 54.46 -28.51 37.16
N ALA A 98 53.74 -27.37 37.14
CA ALA A 98 54.24 -26.09 37.67
C ALA A 98 53.13 -25.03 37.72
N ASP A 99 53.11 -24.31 38.84
CA ASP A 99 52.34 -23.10 39.13
C ASP A 99 52.55 -21.98 38.10
N ALA A 100 51.46 -21.29 37.74
CA ALA A 100 51.49 -19.87 37.40
C ALA A 100 50.07 -19.27 37.45
N LYS A 101 49.89 -18.25 38.30
CA LYS A 101 48.76 -17.31 38.29
C LYS A 101 48.49 -16.76 36.88
N PRO A 102 47.23 -16.59 36.44
CA PRO A 102 46.91 -15.63 35.41
C PRO A 102 46.54 -14.30 36.05
N THR A 103 47.37 -13.31 35.75
CA THR A 103 47.10 -11.89 35.86
C THR A 103 45.84 -11.51 35.08
N ARG A 104 45.02 -10.70 35.74
CA ARG A 104 43.84 -10.01 35.22
C ARG A 104 44.26 -9.13 34.02
N SER A 105 43.94 -9.56 32.80
CA SER A 105 44.04 -8.74 31.60
C SER A 105 42.70 -8.05 31.35
N GLU A 106 42.75 -6.73 31.23
CA GLU A 106 41.65 -5.85 30.85
C GLU A 106 41.00 -6.29 29.52
N PRO A 107 39.69 -6.09 29.34
CA PRO A 107 39.05 -6.36 28.06
C PRO A 107 39.47 -5.29 27.06
N SER A 108 40.12 -5.75 26.00
CA SER A 108 40.41 -5.00 24.79
C SER A 108 39.14 -4.36 24.24
N THR A 109 39.23 -3.04 24.02
CA THR A 109 38.31 -2.20 23.25
C THR A 109 37.55 -2.95 22.16
N THR A 110 36.25 -3.10 22.38
CA THR A 110 35.25 -3.52 21.41
C THR A 110 35.30 -2.55 20.24
N ARG A 111 35.72 -3.06 19.08
CA ARG A 111 35.77 -2.33 17.82
C ARG A 111 34.34 -2.09 17.34
N GLU A 112 33.86 -0.86 17.50
CA GLU A 112 32.59 -0.37 16.93
C GLU A 112 32.53 -0.67 15.43
N LEU A 113 31.71 -1.64 15.05
CA LEU A 113 31.24 -1.81 13.68
C LEU A 113 30.03 -0.88 13.49
N GLN A 114 30.31 0.41 13.30
CA GLN A 114 29.33 1.32 12.70
C GLN A 114 29.16 0.90 11.24
N MET A 115 28.04 0.25 10.95
CA MET A 115 27.59 0.04 9.58
C MET A 115 27.16 1.41 9.04
N GLU A 116 28.09 2.12 8.41
CA GLU A 116 27.82 3.36 7.71
C GLU A 116 26.79 3.11 6.61
N LEU A 117 25.56 3.57 6.82
CA LEU A 117 24.67 3.92 5.74
C LEU A 117 25.28 5.14 5.03
N SER A 118 26.25 4.90 4.15
CA SER A 118 26.58 5.86 3.11
C SER A 118 25.38 5.93 2.17
N PHE A 119 24.48 6.86 2.45
CA PHE A 119 23.51 7.30 1.47
C PHE A 119 24.28 7.80 0.26
N CYS A 120 24.02 7.24 -0.92
CA CYS A 120 24.21 7.96 -2.18
C CYS A 120 23.31 9.18 -2.08
N SER A 121 23.85 10.28 -1.60
CA SER A 121 23.35 11.62 -1.88
C SER A 121 23.73 11.94 -3.32
N ASP A 122 23.09 11.25 -4.26
CA ASP A 122 22.90 11.75 -5.62
C ASP A 122 21.46 12.27 -5.65
N ASP A 123 21.21 13.34 -4.89
CA ASP A 123 20.16 14.29 -5.24
C ASP A 123 20.67 15.02 -6.49
N GLU A 124 20.70 14.31 -7.62
CA GLU A 124 20.73 14.95 -8.92
C GLU A 124 19.34 15.58 -9.09
N PRO A 125 19.24 16.92 -9.23
CA PRO A 125 17.99 17.53 -9.63
C PRO A 125 17.67 17.01 -11.04
N VAL A 126 16.66 16.16 -11.15
CA VAL A 126 16.00 15.89 -12.42
C VAL A 126 15.29 17.20 -12.78
N PHE A 127 15.99 18.11 -13.46
CA PHE A 127 15.54 19.20 -14.34
C PHE A 127 16.66 20.25 -14.46
N ALA A 128 17.47 20.18 -15.52
CA ALA A 128 18.10 21.34 -16.16
C ALA A 128 18.67 20.95 -17.53
N SER A 129 18.15 21.59 -18.57
CA SER A 129 18.76 21.72 -19.89
C SER A 129 20.10 22.47 -19.82
N ASP A 130 21.02 22.07 -20.71
CA ASP A 130 22.32 22.66 -21.08
C ASP A 130 22.69 24.06 -20.52
N ALA A 131 23.81 24.13 -19.79
CA ALA A 131 24.94 25.05 -20.05
C ALA A 131 26.10 24.90 -19.02
N GLY A 132 27.25 24.41 -19.49
CA GLY A 132 28.58 25.02 -19.32
C GLY A 132 29.24 25.30 -17.95
N ILE A 133 30.32 24.52 -17.68
CA ILE A 133 31.67 24.93 -17.20
C ILE A 133 31.95 25.18 -15.68
N GLN A 134 32.75 24.23 -15.13
CA GLN A 134 33.90 24.28 -14.18
C GLN A 134 33.90 25.15 -12.90
N SER A 135 34.13 24.51 -11.74
CA SER A 135 35.45 24.49 -11.06
C SER A 135 35.44 23.63 -9.78
N LYS A 136 36.60 23.01 -9.46
CA LYS A 136 36.81 22.11 -8.31
C LYS A 136 37.28 22.91 -7.08
N SER A 137 36.74 22.60 -5.90
CA SER A 137 37.26 23.05 -4.60
C SER A 137 37.24 21.89 -3.56
N PRO A 138 38.17 21.86 -2.59
CA PRO A 138 38.46 20.68 -1.79
C PRO A 138 37.51 20.50 -0.59
N ALA A 139 37.36 19.23 -0.19
CA ALA A 139 36.41 18.73 0.79
C ALA A 139 36.60 19.32 2.20
N LYS A 140 35.56 20.00 2.70
CA LYS A 140 35.39 20.33 4.13
C LYS A 140 34.75 19.14 4.86
N LYS A 141 35.36 18.73 5.98
CA LYS A 141 34.79 17.80 6.97
C LYS A 141 33.39 18.27 7.38
N LYS A 142 32.35 17.50 7.03
CA LYS A 142 30.97 17.74 7.48
C LYS A 142 30.83 17.30 8.94
N SER A 143 30.69 18.29 9.83
CA SER A 143 30.13 18.11 11.17
C SER A 143 28.70 17.57 11.05
N ARG A 144 28.41 16.47 11.73
CA ARG A 144 27.14 15.73 11.65
C ARG A 144 26.10 16.47 12.49
N ARG A 145 25.09 17.01 11.82
CA ARG A 145 23.94 17.71 12.39
C ARG A 145 23.00 16.68 13.00
N THR A 146 23.09 16.44 14.31
CA THR A 146 21.99 15.92 15.10
C THR A 146 20.99 17.06 15.32
N ASP A 147 19.72 16.70 15.25
CA ASP A 147 18.53 17.54 15.44
C ASP A 147 18.31 18.61 14.38
N ALA A 148 17.40 18.27 13.47
CA ALA A 148 16.70 19.23 12.64
C ALA A 148 15.98 20.21 13.57
N LYS A 149 16.61 21.36 13.86
CA LYS A 149 15.86 22.56 14.20
C LYS A 149 14.95 22.83 13.02
N ASP A 150 13.66 22.56 13.23
CA ASP A 150 12.56 22.87 12.33
C ASP A 150 12.77 24.22 11.67
N THR A 151 13.09 24.19 10.38
CA THR A 151 12.69 25.28 9.50
C THR A 151 11.18 25.38 9.65
N SER A 152 10.70 26.47 10.24
CA SER A 152 9.27 26.80 10.41
C SER A 152 8.45 26.22 9.28
N SER A 153 7.87 25.04 9.51
CA SER A 153 7.13 24.36 8.47
C SER A 153 5.81 25.11 8.37
N ASN A 154 5.54 25.68 7.19
CA ASN A 154 4.30 26.42 6.92
C ASN A 154 3.05 25.51 6.92
N GLY A 155 3.15 24.27 7.39
CA GLY A 155 2.04 23.34 7.41
C GLY A 155 1.11 23.57 8.58
N LEU A 156 -0.16 23.20 8.41
CA LEU A 156 -1.17 23.37 9.44
C LEU A 156 -1.00 22.31 10.54
N PRO A 157 -1.12 22.66 11.83
CA PRO A 157 -1.15 21.68 12.90
C PRO A 157 -2.36 20.74 12.75
N VAL A 158 -2.22 19.52 13.26
CA VAL A 158 -3.30 18.53 13.42
C VAL A 158 -3.28 18.09 14.87
N ASP A 159 -4.33 18.42 15.60
CA ASP A 159 -4.34 18.27 17.06
C ASP A 159 -4.89 16.92 17.52
N THR A 160 -5.63 16.24 16.65
CA THR A 160 -6.27 14.96 16.97
C THR A 160 -6.14 13.95 15.84
N LEU A 161 -6.26 12.66 16.20
CA LEU A 161 -6.31 11.60 15.21
C LEU A 161 -7.58 11.69 14.34
N GLU A 162 -8.72 12.10 14.89
CA GLU A 162 -9.94 12.37 14.14
C GLU A 162 -9.71 13.39 13.01
N GLU A 163 -9.02 14.49 13.32
CA GLU A 163 -8.69 15.52 12.34
C GLU A 163 -7.74 15.00 11.25
N ALA A 164 -6.81 14.10 11.61
CA ALA A 164 -5.96 13.44 10.62
C ALA A 164 -6.77 12.59 9.62
N PHE A 165 -7.87 11.96 10.06
CA PHE A 165 -8.78 11.20 9.18
C PHE A 165 -9.59 12.07 8.21
N LYS A 166 -9.67 13.38 8.44
CA LYS A 166 -10.34 14.35 7.54
C LYS A 166 -9.46 14.82 6.38
N TRP A 167 -8.32 14.18 6.13
CA TRP A 167 -7.32 14.59 5.12
C TRP A 167 -7.90 14.91 3.73
N HIS A 168 -8.97 14.23 3.29
CA HIS A 168 -9.60 14.42 1.98
C HIS A 168 -10.40 15.71 1.89
N TYR A 169 -11.10 16.12 2.97
CA TYR A 169 -11.73 17.43 3.04
C TYR A 169 -10.69 18.55 3.01
N HIS A 170 -9.58 18.37 3.73
CA HIS A 170 -8.49 19.33 3.71
C HIS A 170 -7.84 19.44 2.33
N LEU A 171 -7.61 18.31 1.65
CA LEU A 171 -7.15 18.32 0.26
C LEU A 171 -8.08 19.18 -0.63
N VAL A 172 -9.39 18.92 -0.59
CA VAL A 172 -10.37 19.65 -1.39
C VAL A 172 -10.33 21.14 -1.07
N ASN A 173 -10.35 21.51 0.21
CA ASN A 173 -10.31 22.91 0.63
C ASN A 173 -9.03 23.59 0.15
N THR A 174 -7.86 22.97 0.33
CA THR A 174 -6.59 23.54 -0.15
C THR A 174 -6.54 23.64 -1.67
N CYS A 175 -7.11 22.68 -2.41
CA CYS A 175 -7.24 22.77 -3.86
C CYS A 175 -8.13 23.95 -4.28
N VAL A 176 -9.25 24.17 -3.59
CA VAL A 176 -10.14 25.32 -3.84
C VAL A 176 -9.44 26.63 -3.51
N ASP A 177 -8.75 26.72 -2.38
CA ASP A 177 -8.04 27.93 -1.96
C ASP A 177 -6.90 28.28 -2.93
N SER A 178 -6.20 27.26 -3.46
CA SER A 178 -5.01 27.45 -4.30
C SER A 178 -5.32 27.58 -5.80
N TYR A 179 -6.37 26.90 -6.29
CA TYR A 179 -6.68 26.75 -7.72
C TYR A 179 -8.14 27.06 -8.07
N GLY A 180 -8.93 27.54 -7.09
CA GLY A 180 -10.34 27.88 -7.25
C GLY A 180 -11.25 26.67 -7.39
N ASN A 181 -12.56 26.95 -7.50
CA ASN A 181 -13.60 25.92 -7.66
C ASN A 181 -13.40 25.01 -8.89
N LYS A 182 -12.69 25.51 -9.91
CA LYS A 182 -12.36 24.71 -11.12
C LYS A 182 -11.54 23.46 -10.79
N ALA A 183 -10.70 23.47 -9.76
CA ALA A 183 -9.95 22.28 -9.37
C ALA A 183 -10.85 21.22 -8.73
N LEU A 184 -11.80 21.64 -7.89
CA LEU A 184 -12.80 20.73 -7.31
C LEU A 184 -13.74 20.17 -8.38
N ASP A 185 -14.16 20.98 -9.34
CA ASP A 185 -14.99 20.50 -10.46
C ASP A 185 -14.23 19.53 -11.36
N ARG A 186 -12.95 19.78 -11.64
CA ARG A 186 -12.08 18.84 -12.35
C ARG A 186 -11.89 17.54 -11.59
N LEU A 187 -11.66 17.59 -10.27
CA LEU A 187 -11.57 16.39 -9.44
C LEU A 187 -12.85 15.58 -9.55
N ALA A 188 -14.00 16.21 -9.34
CA ALA A 188 -15.31 15.54 -9.43
C ALA A 188 -15.54 14.93 -10.83
N GLN A 189 -15.24 15.66 -11.89
CA GLN A 189 -15.34 15.18 -13.27
C GLN A 189 -14.38 14.03 -13.58
N ASN A 190 -13.16 14.07 -13.06
CA ASN A 190 -12.19 13.00 -13.26
C ASN A 190 -12.58 11.73 -12.50
N LEU A 191 -13.18 11.85 -11.31
CA LEU A 191 -13.72 10.70 -10.57
C LEU A 191 -14.97 10.11 -11.25
N ALA A 192 -15.84 10.97 -11.78
CA ALA A 192 -17.16 10.58 -12.29
C ALA A 192 -17.08 9.66 -13.51
N GLY A 193 -17.76 8.51 -13.43
CA GLY A 193 -17.80 7.48 -14.47
C GLY A 193 -16.43 6.89 -14.84
N ALA A 194 -15.44 7.06 -13.97
CA ALA A 194 -14.11 6.51 -14.21
C ALA A 194 -14.04 5.02 -13.89
N VAL A 195 -13.21 4.32 -14.64
CA VAL A 195 -12.91 2.91 -14.45
C VAL A 195 -11.52 2.73 -13.89
N TRP A 196 -11.48 2.07 -12.75
CA TRP A 196 -10.30 1.94 -11.91
C TRP A 196 -9.82 0.50 -11.89
N TYR A 197 -8.50 0.32 -12.01
CA TYR A 197 -7.83 -0.97 -11.96
C TYR A 197 -6.83 -0.99 -10.81
N SER A 198 -7.05 -1.91 -9.87
CA SER A 198 -6.35 -2.01 -8.58
C SER A 198 -5.39 -3.20 -8.59
N GLN A 199 -4.08 -2.95 -8.65
CA GLN A 199 -3.08 -4.01 -8.80
C GLN A 199 -2.26 -4.17 -7.52
N TYR A 200 -2.36 -5.35 -6.89
CA TYR A 200 -1.73 -5.66 -5.60
C TYR A 200 -2.01 -4.64 -4.50
N SER A 201 -3.25 -4.13 -4.45
CA SER A 201 -3.65 -3.14 -3.45
C SER A 201 -3.75 -3.70 -2.03
N GLY A 202 -3.65 -5.03 -1.87
CA GLY A 202 -3.59 -5.74 -0.59
C GLY A 202 -4.85 -5.55 0.24
N MET A 203 -4.86 -4.48 1.03
CA MET A 203 -5.97 -4.09 1.91
C MET A 203 -7.04 -3.25 1.21
N GLY A 204 -6.96 -3.09 -0.11
CA GLY A 204 -7.89 -2.27 -0.90
C GLY A 204 -7.66 -0.77 -0.75
N GLY A 205 -6.40 -0.34 -0.64
CA GLY A 205 -6.12 1.07 -0.38
C GLY A 205 -6.57 2.03 -1.49
N MET A 206 -6.71 1.53 -2.73
CA MET A 206 -7.20 2.31 -3.86
C MET A 206 -8.71 2.52 -3.76
N GLU A 207 -9.43 1.45 -3.43
CA GLU A 207 -10.86 1.42 -3.23
C GLU A 207 -11.23 2.39 -2.08
N ILE A 208 -10.48 2.33 -0.98
CA ILE A 208 -10.65 3.21 0.18
C ILE A 208 -10.37 4.68 -0.18
N LEU A 209 -9.22 5.00 -0.79
CA LEU A 209 -8.93 6.41 -1.12
C LEU A 209 -9.91 6.97 -2.14
N LYS A 210 -10.39 6.16 -3.09
CA LYS A 210 -11.41 6.56 -4.06
C LYS A 210 -12.69 6.94 -3.34
N GLN A 211 -13.16 6.09 -2.42
CA GLN A 211 -14.34 6.37 -1.61
C GLN A 211 -14.20 7.70 -0.84
N HIS A 212 -13.05 7.95 -0.20
CA HIS A 212 -12.80 9.22 0.47
C HIS A 212 -12.86 10.43 -0.46
N LEU A 213 -12.29 10.33 -1.67
CA LEU A 213 -12.31 11.41 -2.65
C LEU A 213 -13.73 11.66 -3.20
N GLU A 214 -14.52 10.60 -3.40
CA GLU A 214 -15.92 10.71 -3.81
C GLU A 214 -16.79 11.36 -2.74
N VAL A 215 -16.57 11.03 -1.46
CA VAL A 215 -17.20 11.71 -0.31
C VAL A 215 -16.79 13.19 -0.27
N ALA A 216 -15.51 13.49 -0.42
CA ALA A 216 -15.00 14.87 -0.36
C ALA A 216 -15.54 15.78 -1.48
N THR A 217 -15.84 15.19 -2.63
CA THR A 217 -16.28 15.92 -3.83
C THR A 217 -17.79 16.00 -3.99
N ASP A 218 -18.51 15.24 -3.17
CA ASP A 218 -19.97 15.14 -3.15
C ASP A 218 -20.57 14.96 -4.55
N LEU A 219 -20.13 13.89 -5.23
CA LEU A 219 -20.55 13.61 -6.61
C LEU A 219 -22.07 13.55 -6.76
N ALA A 220 -22.78 13.06 -5.74
CA ALA A 220 -24.23 12.91 -5.74
C ALA A 220 -24.95 14.24 -5.86
N THR A 221 -24.57 15.27 -5.09
CA THR A 221 -25.21 16.59 -5.19
C THR A 221 -24.87 17.31 -6.49
N LYS A 222 -23.78 16.91 -7.17
CA LYS A 222 -23.43 17.37 -8.52
C LYS A 222 -24.11 16.61 -9.65
N GLY A 223 -24.94 15.60 -9.35
CA GLY A 223 -25.59 14.75 -10.36
C GLY A 223 -24.59 13.88 -11.16
N LEU A 224 -23.42 13.61 -10.58
CA LEU A 224 -22.36 12.81 -11.20
C LEU A 224 -22.41 11.37 -10.69
N VAL A 225 -22.24 10.42 -11.60
CA VAL A 225 -22.19 8.99 -11.26
C VAL A 225 -20.79 8.65 -10.74
N PRO A 226 -20.67 8.00 -9.57
CA PRO A 226 -19.38 7.51 -9.07
C PRO A 226 -18.66 6.62 -10.07
N GLY A 227 -17.33 6.61 -10.02
CA GLY A 227 -16.55 5.65 -10.79
C GLY A 227 -16.71 4.23 -10.23
N GLU A 228 -16.27 3.23 -10.98
CA GLU A 228 -16.23 1.84 -10.51
C GLU A 228 -14.79 1.32 -10.47
N VAL A 229 -14.52 0.42 -9.52
CA VAL A 229 -13.30 -0.39 -9.55
C VAL A 229 -13.61 -1.64 -10.34
N TYR A 230 -13.20 -1.67 -11.60
CA TYR A 230 -13.53 -2.78 -12.50
C TYR A 230 -12.83 -4.06 -12.07
N HIS A 231 -11.54 -4.01 -11.75
CA HIS A 231 -10.89 -5.16 -11.14
C HIS A 231 -9.91 -4.81 -10.04
N SER A 232 -9.74 -5.77 -9.13
CA SER A 232 -8.66 -5.81 -8.16
C SER A 232 -7.88 -7.12 -8.30
N VAL A 233 -6.56 -7.08 -8.13
CA VAL A 233 -5.70 -8.26 -8.27
C VAL A 233 -4.86 -8.47 -7.01
N ASP A 234 -4.93 -9.65 -6.41
CA ASP A 234 -4.01 -10.05 -5.33
C ASP A 234 -3.86 -11.57 -5.25
N ILE A 235 -2.64 -12.02 -4.97
CA ILE A 235 -2.26 -13.44 -4.87
C ILE A 235 -2.62 -14.06 -3.52
N ASP A 236 -2.72 -13.24 -2.47
CA ASP A 236 -3.05 -13.71 -1.13
C ASP A 236 -4.56 -13.80 -0.93
N GLY A 237 -5.06 -14.98 -0.59
CA GLY A 237 -6.50 -15.20 -0.39
C GLY A 237 -7.12 -14.33 0.72
N THR A 238 -6.33 -13.87 1.69
CA THR A 238 -6.82 -12.91 2.69
C THR A 238 -7.01 -11.54 2.07
N CYS A 239 -6.06 -11.07 1.26
CA CYS A 239 -6.23 -9.83 0.49
C CYS A 239 -7.48 -9.92 -0.39
N GLN A 240 -7.65 -11.01 -1.15
CA GLN A 240 -8.83 -11.22 -2.00
C GLN A 240 -10.15 -11.11 -1.22
N ARG A 241 -10.20 -11.69 -0.02
CA ARG A 241 -11.37 -11.59 0.87
C ARG A 241 -11.64 -10.14 1.28
N VAL A 242 -10.60 -9.37 1.62
CA VAL A 242 -10.74 -7.95 1.94
C VAL A 242 -11.21 -7.16 0.71
N LEU A 243 -10.63 -7.44 -0.46
CA LEU A 243 -11.00 -6.80 -1.73
C LEU A 243 -12.46 -7.05 -2.09
N LEU A 244 -13.01 -8.25 -1.88
CA LEU A 244 -14.44 -8.50 -2.07
C LEU A 244 -15.31 -7.56 -1.23
N GLY A 245 -14.90 -7.24 -0.01
CA GLY A 245 -15.61 -6.33 0.88
C GLY A 245 -15.69 -4.90 0.36
N HIS A 246 -14.73 -4.49 -0.49
CA HIS A 246 -14.72 -3.16 -1.13
C HIS A 246 -15.59 -3.07 -2.38
N GLY A 247 -16.16 -4.19 -2.83
CA GLY A 247 -17.10 -4.24 -3.95
C GLY A 247 -16.55 -3.99 -5.36
N PRO A 248 -15.31 -4.35 -5.74
CA PRO A 248 -14.86 -4.25 -7.13
C PRO A 248 -15.70 -5.16 -8.04
N VAL A 249 -15.81 -4.85 -9.33
CA VAL A 249 -16.59 -5.68 -10.29
C VAL A 249 -15.97 -7.07 -10.41
N HIS A 250 -14.64 -7.17 -10.42
CA HIS A 250 -13.90 -8.43 -10.48
C HIS A 250 -12.74 -8.49 -9.47
N VAL A 251 -12.44 -9.70 -8.99
CA VAL A 251 -11.24 -9.96 -8.16
C VAL A 251 -10.46 -11.10 -8.79
N PHE A 252 -9.29 -10.80 -9.36
CA PHE A 252 -8.40 -11.79 -9.99
C PHE A 252 -7.27 -12.20 -9.04
N LYS A 253 -6.71 -13.39 -9.26
CA LYS A 253 -5.69 -13.96 -8.38
C LYS A 253 -4.27 -13.49 -8.66
N ASP A 254 -3.86 -13.38 -9.91
CA ASP A 254 -2.46 -13.08 -10.21
C ASP A 254 -2.39 -12.34 -11.54
N LEU A 255 -1.57 -11.30 -11.62
CA LEU A 255 -1.30 -10.62 -12.90
C LEU A 255 -0.72 -11.60 -13.92
N LEU A 256 0.02 -12.62 -13.50
CA LEU A 256 0.51 -13.63 -14.45
C LEU A 256 -0.62 -14.43 -15.13
N GLN A 257 -1.78 -14.53 -14.49
CA GLN A 257 -2.95 -15.19 -15.06
C GLN A 257 -3.67 -14.35 -16.10
N THR A 258 -3.34 -13.06 -16.23
CA THR A 258 -3.84 -12.22 -17.32
C THR A 258 -3.03 -12.41 -18.60
N LEU A 259 -1.84 -13.01 -18.55
CA LEU A 259 -1.07 -13.35 -19.75
C LEU A 259 -1.58 -14.63 -20.40
N THR A 260 -1.56 -14.66 -21.74
CA THR A 260 -1.79 -15.89 -22.48
C THR A 260 -0.77 -16.96 -22.10
N LEU A 261 -1.15 -18.24 -22.17
CA LEU A 261 -0.24 -19.33 -21.82
C LEU A 261 1.13 -19.24 -22.54
N PRO A 262 1.21 -18.98 -23.87
CA PRO A 262 2.50 -18.81 -24.55
C PRO A 262 3.35 -17.66 -23.98
N ALA A 263 2.74 -16.50 -23.72
CA ALA A 263 3.43 -15.36 -23.14
C ALA A 263 3.92 -15.64 -21.73
N ARG A 264 3.07 -16.25 -20.89
CA ARG A 264 3.40 -16.66 -19.52
C ARG A 264 4.61 -17.59 -19.48
N LEU A 265 4.63 -18.62 -20.35
CA LEU A 265 5.77 -19.54 -20.45
C LEU A 265 7.04 -18.83 -20.93
N ALA A 266 6.92 -17.87 -21.86
CA ALA A 266 8.07 -17.11 -22.36
C ALA A 266 8.72 -16.27 -21.26
N VAL A 267 7.94 -15.48 -20.51
CA VAL A 267 8.48 -14.65 -19.42
C VAL A 267 9.00 -15.48 -18.25
N GLN A 268 8.39 -16.64 -17.96
CA GLN A 268 8.89 -17.58 -16.95
C GLN A 268 10.25 -18.17 -17.33
N ARG A 269 10.49 -18.45 -18.63
CA ARG A 269 11.82 -18.88 -19.11
C ARG A 269 12.88 -17.79 -18.90
N VAL A 270 12.54 -16.53 -19.17
CA VAL A 270 13.44 -15.39 -18.92
C VAL A 270 13.81 -15.32 -17.44
N MET A 271 12.84 -15.46 -16.53
CA MET A 271 13.11 -15.50 -15.09
C MET A 271 14.04 -16.67 -14.72
N ALA A 272 13.75 -17.89 -15.21
CA ALA A 272 14.54 -19.08 -14.90
C ALA A 272 16.00 -18.97 -15.40
N GLN A 273 16.22 -18.38 -16.58
CA GLN A 273 17.56 -18.17 -17.14
C GLN A 273 18.42 -17.21 -16.31
N ASN A 274 17.80 -16.28 -15.59
CA ASN A 274 18.51 -15.28 -14.78
C ASN A 274 18.63 -15.70 -13.31
N GLU A 275 17.87 -16.68 -12.84
CA GLU A 275 17.78 -17.06 -11.43
C GLU A 275 19.14 -17.41 -10.81
N LEU A 276 19.96 -18.22 -11.51
CA LEU A 276 21.27 -18.62 -11.00
C LEU A 276 22.24 -17.44 -10.87
N LEU A 277 22.26 -16.55 -11.85
CA LEU A 277 23.10 -15.33 -11.83
C LEU A 277 22.70 -14.42 -10.67
N VAL A 278 21.39 -14.20 -10.49
CA VAL A 278 20.87 -13.37 -9.39
C VAL A 278 21.23 -13.96 -8.02
N LYS A 279 21.04 -15.27 -7.84
CA LYS A 279 21.40 -15.96 -6.59
C LYS A 279 22.89 -15.83 -6.28
N ASP A 280 23.76 -16.04 -7.27
CA ASP A 280 25.21 -15.90 -7.11
C ASP A 280 25.63 -14.47 -6.74
N LEU A 281 25.12 -13.45 -7.45
CA LEU A 281 25.41 -12.05 -7.16
C LEU A 281 24.88 -11.61 -5.79
N HIS A 282 23.70 -12.09 -5.41
CA HIS A 282 23.12 -11.81 -4.09
C HIS A 282 23.96 -12.43 -2.98
N ALA A 283 24.36 -13.71 -3.11
CA ALA A 283 25.23 -14.39 -2.15
C ALA A 283 26.57 -13.65 -2.00
N LYS A 284 27.22 -13.29 -3.13
CA LYS A 284 28.45 -12.47 -3.14
C LYS A 284 28.27 -11.14 -2.41
N SER A 285 27.11 -10.50 -2.54
CA SER A 285 26.83 -9.26 -1.81
C SER A 285 26.67 -9.45 -0.30
N GLN A 286 26.17 -10.60 0.17
CA GLN A 286 26.00 -10.89 1.59
C GLN A 286 27.31 -11.37 2.25
N GLU A 287 28.11 -12.13 1.51
CA GLU A 287 29.38 -12.72 1.98
C GLU A 287 30.58 -11.79 1.79
N ALA A 288 30.41 -10.63 1.17
CA ALA A 288 31.48 -9.67 0.91
C ALA A 288 32.15 -9.20 2.21
N MET A 289 33.44 -9.52 2.36
CA MET A 289 34.25 -9.15 3.53
C MET A 289 34.67 -7.67 3.56
N THR A 290 34.47 -6.93 2.45
CA THR A 290 34.83 -5.51 2.35
C THR A 290 33.70 -4.72 1.71
N ASP A 291 33.58 -3.44 2.08
CA ASP A 291 32.58 -2.53 1.50
C ASP A 291 32.77 -2.29 0.00
N LYS A 292 34.01 -2.44 -0.50
CA LYS A 292 34.29 -2.35 -1.94
C LYS A 292 33.64 -3.53 -2.67
N LEU A 293 33.92 -4.77 -2.24
CA LEU A 293 33.33 -5.98 -2.84
C LEU A 293 31.81 -5.98 -2.72
N LYS A 294 31.27 -5.53 -1.58
CA LYS A 294 29.82 -5.40 -1.37
C LYS A 294 29.20 -4.42 -2.36
N ARG A 295 29.84 -3.26 -2.59
CA ARG A 295 29.39 -2.27 -3.58
C ARG A 295 29.47 -2.82 -5.00
N GLU A 296 30.57 -3.48 -5.37
CA GLU A 296 30.73 -4.10 -6.70
C GLU A 296 29.64 -5.16 -6.96
N ALA A 297 29.38 -6.04 -5.99
CA ALA A 297 28.32 -7.05 -6.10
C ALA A 297 26.92 -6.40 -6.21
N LYS A 298 26.64 -5.34 -5.43
CA LYS A 298 25.37 -4.59 -5.53
C LYS A 298 25.21 -3.88 -6.86
N THR A 299 26.27 -3.31 -7.42
CA THR A 299 26.26 -2.69 -8.76
C THR A 299 25.99 -3.73 -9.83
N ALA A 300 26.69 -4.87 -9.81
CA ALA A 300 26.45 -5.97 -10.74
C ALA A 300 25.02 -6.52 -10.64
N LEU A 301 24.48 -6.65 -9.41
CA LEU A 301 23.10 -7.08 -9.18
C LEU A 301 22.09 -6.06 -9.72
N LYS A 302 22.35 -4.76 -9.57
CA LYS A 302 21.53 -3.68 -10.14
C LYS A 302 21.53 -3.74 -11.68
N GLU A 303 22.69 -3.95 -12.29
CA GLU A 303 22.81 -4.11 -13.75
C GLU A 303 22.08 -5.36 -14.26
N ALA A 304 22.24 -6.49 -13.56
CA ALA A 304 21.51 -7.72 -13.87
C ALA A 304 19.99 -7.53 -13.76
N GLY A 305 19.53 -6.83 -12.74
CA GLY A 305 18.11 -6.48 -12.58
C GLY A 305 17.57 -5.60 -13.72
N ASN A 306 18.31 -4.56 -14.14
CA ASN A 306 17.90 -3.74 -15.29
C ASN A 306 17.81 -4.58 -16.57
N LYS A 307 18.80 -5.46 -16.81
CA LYS A 307 18.80 -6.37 -17.96
C LYS A 307 17.64 -7.37 -17.91
N LEU A 308 17.30 -7.86 -16.72
CA LEU A 308 16.18 -8.76 -16.51
C LEU A 308 14.85 -8.07 -16.84
N LEU A 309 14.59 -6.90 -16.25
CA LEU A 309 13.37 -6.12 -16.57
C LEU A 309 13.28 -5.84 -18.07
N LYS A 310 14.37 -5.38 -18.70
CA LYS A 310 14.42 -5.16 -20.14
C LYS A 310 14.06 -6.42 -20.92
N SER A 311 14.66 -7.56 -20.59
CA SER A 311 14.42 -8.83 -21.28
C SER A 311 12.96 -9.29 -21.15
N LEU A 312 12.35 -9.07 -19.98
CA LEU A 312 10.92 -9.35 -19.77
C LEU A 312 10.05 -8.45 -20.64
N MET A 313 10.33 -7.15 -20.67
CA MET A 313 9.59 -6.17 -21.47
C MET A 313 9.73 -6.46 -22.96
N ASP A 314 10.94 -6.69 -23.46
CA ASP A 314 11.21 -7.05 -24.85
C ASP A 314 10.51 -8.36 -25.25
N THR A 315 10.50 -9.36 -24.35
CA THR A 315 9.81 -10.64 -24.58
C THR A 315 8.30 -10.43 -24.74
N MET A 316 7.68 -9.57 -23.92
CA MET A 316 6.25 -9.27 -24.02
C MET A 316 5.93 -8.37 -25.22
N ASP A 317 6.82 -7.44 -25.59
CA ASP A 317 6.67 -6.60 -26.78
C ASP A 317 6.69 -7.41 -28.09
N ALA A 318 7.31 -8.59 -28.10
CA ALA A 318 7.31 -9.50 -29.25
C ALA A 318 5.95 -10.15 -29.54
N PHE A 319 5.00 -10.14 -28.58
CA PHE A 319 3.64 -10.65 -28.79
C PHE A 319 2.75 -9.56 -29.39
N PRO A 320 1.91 -9.88 -30.40
CA PRO A 320 0.87 -8.96 -30.88
C PRO A 320 -0.01 -8.41 -29.75
N ALA A 321 -0.60 -7.23 -29.96
CA ALA A 321 -1.49 -6.57 -29.00
C ALA A 321 -2.59 -7.52 -28.48
N THR A 322 -3.21 -8.26 -29.41
CA THR A 322 -4.31 -9.20 -29.20
C THR A 322 -3.91 -10.50 -28.51
N ASP A 323 -2.62 -10.84 -28.49
CA ASP A 323 -2.16 -12.19 -28.14
C ASP A 323 -1.37 -12.24 -26.83
N LEU A 324 -1.09 -11.07 -26.20
CA LEU A 324 -0.36 -11.04 -24.93
C LEU A 324 -1.25 -11.35 -23.74
N PHE A 325 -2.45 -10.77 -23.70
CA PHE A 325 -3.37 -10.89 -22.56
C PHE A 325 -4.53 -11.82 -22.90
N GLU A 326 -4.93 -12.64 -21.93
CA GLU A 326 -6.16 -13.41 -21.99
C GLU A 326 -7.37 -12.46 -22.05
N ALA A 327 -8.36 -12.81 -22.87
CA ALA A 327 -9.62 -12.07 -22.90
C ALA A 327 -10.39 -12.22 -21.57
N THR A 328 -10.30 -13.40 -20.95
CA THR A 328 -10.97 -13.75 -19.70
C THR A 328 -10.01 -14.42 -18.71
N SER A 329 -10.27 -14.27 -17.41
CA SER A 329 -9.51 -14.94 -16.36
C SER A 329 -10.39 -15.38 -15.19
N ALA A 330 -9.83 -16.25 -14.34
CA ALA A 330 -10.52 -16.81 -13.18
C ALA A 330 -10.87 -15.73 -12.14
N CYS A 331 -12.16 -15.50 -11.88
CA CYS A 331 -12.62 -14.46 -10.97
C CYS A 331 -13.07 -15.04 -9.61
N TYR A 332 -12.48 -14.54 -8.52
CA TYR A 332 -12.82 -14.94 -7.16
C TYR A 332 -14.23 -14.47 -6.73
N LYS A 333 -14.72 -13.35 -7.30
CA LYS A 333 -16.07 -12.83 -7.03
C LYS A 333 -17.17 -13.62 -7.74
N HIS A 334 -16.87 -14.18 -8.92
CA HIS A 334 -17.85 -14.87 -9.76
C HIS A 334 -17.43 -16.33 -10.02
N PRO A 335 -17.49 -17.22 -9.01
CA PRO A 335 -17.06 -18.61 -9.17
C PRO A 335 -17.97 -19.43 -10.10
N ASN A 336 -19.23 -19.00 -10.30
CA ASN A 336 -20.26 -19.76 -11.02
C ASN A 336 -20.37 -19.43 -12.52
N SER A 337 -19.73 -18.37 -13.02
CA SER A 337 -19.84 -17.92 -14.41
C SER A 337 -18.86 -18.65 -15.35
N ASP A 338 -18.84 -19.99 -15.31
CA ASP A 338 -17.72 -20.84 -15.77
C ASP A 338 -16.36 -20.45 -15.13
N GLY A 339 -16.42 -19.64 -14.07
CA GLY A 339 -15.27 -19.01 -13.41
C GLY A 339 -14.54 -17.96 -14.25
N GLN A 340 -14.91 -17.68 -15.50
CA GLN A 340 -14.17 -16.79 -16.40
C GLN A 340 -14.86 -15.42 -16.51
N CYS A 341 -14.15 -14.35 -16.19
CA CYS A 341 -14.59 -12.97 -16.38
C CYS A 341 -13.63 -12.20 -17.27
N HIS A 342 -14.13 -11.22 -18.02
CA HIS A 342 -13.30 -10.39 -18.88
C HIS A 342 -12.25 -9.63 -18.07
N VAL A 343 -10.97 -9.74 -18.47
CA VAL A 343 -9.86 -9.06 -17.79
C VAL A 343 -9.98 -7.54 -17.92
N PHE A 344 -10.47 -7.08 -19.06
CA PHE A 344 -10.76 -5.69 -19.38
C PHE A 344 -12.19 -5.58 -19.90
N PRO A 345 -12.90 -4.47 -19.65
CA PRO A 345 -14.17 -4.20 -20.28
C PRO A 345 -13.98 -4.01 -21.79
N ASP A 346 -15.07 -4.14 -22.54
CA ASP A 346 -15.09 -3.78 -23.96
C ASP A 346 -14.61 -2.34 -24.14
N SER A 347 -13.69 -2.14 -25.07
CA SER A 347 -12.95 -0.90 -25.21
C SER A 347 -13.84 0.23 -25.73
N ASP A 348 -14.26 1.12 -24.84
CA ASP A 348 -14.77 2.45 -25.17
C ASP A 348 -13.61 3.47 -25.11
N PRO A 349 -13.18 4.05 -26.25
CA PRO A 349 -12.11 5.05 -26.27
C PRO A 349 -12.37 6.29 -25.39
N SER A 350 -13.62 6.59 -25.06
CA SER A 350 -14.00 7.72 -24.22
C SER A 350 -13.84 7.45 -22.72
N GLN A 351 -13.70 6.17 -22.33
CA GLN A 351 -13.68 5.73 -20.95
C GLN A 351 -12.48 6.33 -20.18
N LYS A 352 -12.73 6.78 -18.94
CA LYS A 352 -11.69 7.33 -18.08
C LYS A 352 -11.03 6.21 -17.31
N GLU A 353 -9.98 5.64 -17.88
CA GLU A 353 -9.23 4.57 -17.21
C GLU A 353 -8.13 5.12 -16.29
N TYR A 354 -8.08 4.61 -15.07
CA TYR A 354 -7.01 4.85 -14.11
C TYR A 354 -6.48 3.53 -13.56
N PHE A 355 -5.16 3.37 -13.60
CA PHE A 355 -4.49 2.23 -13.00
C PHE A 355 -3.82 2.69 -11.70
N MET A 356 -3.90 1.88 -10.66
CA MET A 356 -3.13 2.11 -9.44
C MET A 356 -2.48 0.81 -8.97
N ALA A 357 -1.21 0.90 -8.64
CA ALA A 357 -0.43 -0.23 -8.17
C ALA A 357 0.45 0.10 -6.97
N GLY A 358 0.54 -0.86 -6.05
CA GLY A 358 1.56 -0.90 -5.00
C GLY A 358 2.49 -2.08 -5.24
N THR A 359 3.54 -1.90 -6.05
CA THR A 359 4.43 -3.02 -6.38
C THR A 359 5.12 -3.55 -5.12
N SER A 360 5.09 -4.87 -4.92
CA SER A 360 5.71 -5.52 -3.77
C SER A 360 7.14 -5.05 -3.54
N CYS A 361 7.35 -4.32 -2.45
CA CYS A 361 8.61 -3.67 -2.17
C CYS A 361 9.78 -4.61 -1.80
N THR A 362 9.59 -5.92 -1.78
CA THR A 362 10.58 -6.89 -1.29
C THR A 362 11.95 -6.68 -1.94
N ASP A 363 12.01 -6.40 -3.24
CA ASP A 363 13.28 -6.26 -3.95
C ASP A 363 13.92 -4.86 -3.76
N TRP A 364 13.13 -3.81 -3.56
CA TRP A 364 13.60 -2.42 -3.38
C TRP A 364 13.80 -1.99 -1.92
N SER A 365 13.16 -2.69 -0.98
CA SER A 365 13.15 -2.34 0.43
C SER A 365 14.50 -2.59 1.08
N SER A 366 14.95 -1.65 1.91
CA SER A 366 16.14 -1.84 2.75
C SER A 366 15.97 -2.97 3.78
N MET A 367 14.74 -3.39 4.06
CA MET A 367 14.45 -4.52 4.95
C MET A 367 14.05 -5.79 4.18
N GLY A 368 13.99 -5.72 2.85
CA GLY A 368 13.68 -6.85 1.98
C GLY A 368 14.96 -7.56 1.50
N THR A 369 14.87 -8.18 0.31
CA THR A 369 15.98 -8.90 -0.34
C THR A 369 17.05 -7.95 -0.87
N GLN A 370 16.73 -6.66 -1.06
CA GLN A 370 17.63 -5.64 -1.62
C GLN A 370 18.21 -6.04 -2.99
N THR A 371 17.46 -6.81 -3.78
CA THR A 371 17.85 -7.26 -5.12
C THR A 371 17.49 -6.26 -6.22
N SER A 372 16.88 -5.12 -5.87
CA SER A 372 16.41 -4.08 -6.79
C SER A 372 15.42 -4.60 -7.83
N LEU A 373 15.85 -4.79 -9.09
CA LEU A 373 15.01 -5.34 -10.17
C LEU A 373 15.34 -6.81 -10.47
N ALA A 374 16.18 -7.43 -9.65
CA ALA A 374 16.66 -8.79 -9.92
C ALA A 374 15.86 -9.87 -9.20
N GLY A 375 15.00 -9.51 -8.24
CA GLY A 375 14.21 -10.50 -7.49
C GLY A 375 12.94 -10.92 -8.20
N SER A 376 12.13 -11.74 -7.52
CA SER A 376 10.93 -12.34 -8.11
C SER A 376 9.80 -11.35 -8.36
N THR A 377 9.83 -10.17 -7.72
CA THR A 377 8.75 -9.18 -7.82
C THR A 377 8.86 -8.33 -9.09
N VAL A 378 9.99 -8.42 -9.81
CA VAL A 378 10.17 -7.75 -11.12
C VAL A 378 9.22 -8.28 -12.18
N LEU A 379 8.85 -9.57 -12.13
CA LEU A 379 7.96 -10.17 -13.12
C LEU A 379 6.54 -9.57 -13.06
N PRO A 380 5.81 -9.59 -11.92
CA PRO A 380 4.51 -8.94 -11.85
C PRO A 380 4.59 -7.43 -12.16
N PHE A 381 5.67 -6.75 -11.76
CA PHE A 381 5.90 -5.35 -12.14
C PHE A 381 6.02 -5.16 -13.66
N ALA A 382 6.75 -6.03 -14.36
CA ALA A 382 6.87 -5.97 -15.82
C ALA A 382 5.52 -6.22 -16.51
N VAL A 383 4.71 -7.16 -16.00
CA VAL A 383 3.36 -7.42 -16.53
C VAL A 383 2.46 -6.20 -16.35
N GLU A 384 2.51 -5.58 -15.18
CA GLU A 384 1.81 -4.32 -14.88
C GLU A 384 2.20 -3.19 -15.84
N LEU A 385 3.51 -2.97 -16.07
CA LEU A 385 3.98 -1.97 -17.04
C LEU A 385 3.48 -2.27 -18.46
N GLN A 386 3.41 -3.54 -18.87
CA GLN A 386 2.85 -3.93 -20.16
C GLN A 386 1.33 -3.68 -20.25
N MET A 387 0.58 -3.90 -19.17
CA MET A 387 -0.84 -3.57 -19.13
C MET A 387 -1.04 -2.06 -19.33
N VAL A 388 -0.30 -1.23 -18.61
CA VAL A 388 -0.36 0.24 -18.73
C VAL A 388 0.08 0.71 -20.12
N LYS A 389 1.17 0.15 -20.66
CA LYS A 389 1.69 0.49 -21.99
C LYS A 389 0.68 0.22 -23.10
N ARG A 390 -0.05 -0.90 -23.01
CA ARG A 390 -1.01 -1.34 -24.05
C ARG A 390 -2.41 -0.76 -23.89
N ARG A 391 -2.94 -0.68 -22.66
CA ARG A 391 -4.25 -0.08 -22.37
C ARG A 391 -4.24 1.44 -22.46
N ARG A 392 -3.08 2.05 -22.20
CA ARG A 392 -2.88 3.49 -22.20
C ARG A 392 -3.90 4.24 -21.31
N PRO A 393 -4.06 3.91 -20.02
CA PRO A 393 -4.93 4.69 -19.13
C PRO A 393 -4.56 6.17 -19.09
N ARG A 394 -5.51 7.03 -18.68
CA ARG A 394 -5.26 8.48 -18.57
C ARG A 394 -4.12 8.76 -17.58
N VAL A 395 -4.14 8.05 -16.44
CA VAL A 395 -3.10 8.11 -15.42
C VAL A 395 -2.83 6.71 -14.87
N PHE A 396 -1.54 6.40 -14.72
CA PHE A 396 -1.07 5.27 -13.91
C PHE A 396 -0.42 5.79 -12.62
N PHE A 397 -1.04 5.47 -11.49
CA PHE A 397 -0.54 5.75 -10.15
C PHE A 397 0.29 4.59 -9.64
N HIS A 398 1.49 4.88 -9.15
CA HIS A 398 2.41 3.88 -8.63
C HIS A 398 2.92 4.29 -7.25
N GLU A 399 2.83 3.38 -6.29
CA GLU A 399 3.40 3.53 -4.96
C GLU A 399 4.54 2.52 -4.77
N CYS A 400 5.63 2.99 -4.16
CA CYS A 400 6.69 2.10 -3.72
C CYS A 400 7.51 2.72 -2.58
N THR A 401 8.50 1.97 -2.10
CA THR A 401 9.46 2.48 -1.09
C THR A 401 10.21 3.69 -1.62
N ARG A 402 10.69 4.54 -0.72
CA ARG A 402 11.51 5.71 -1.06
C ARG A 402 12.76 5.41 -1.92
N ASN A 403 13.20 4.15 -1.97
CA ASN A 403 14.38 3.73 -2.72
C ASN A 403 14.06 3.35 -4.18
N PHE A 404 12.77 3.27 -4.54
CA PHE A 404 12.36 3.06 -5.92
C PHE A 404 12.81 4.23 -6.80
N ARG A 405 13.11 3.95 -8.06
CA ARG A 405 13.61 4.93 -9.04
C ARG A 405 12.52 5.25 -10.05
N PRO A 406 11.86 6.42 -9.98
CA PRO A 406 10.81 6.78 -10.92
C PRO A 406 11.24 6.83 -12.39
N SER A 407 12.53 7.01 -12.68
CA SER A 407 13.06 6.95 -14.05
C SER A 407 12.82 5.63 -14.77
N ILE A 408 12.62 4.53 -14.02
CA ILE A 408 12.21 3.24 -14.61
C ILE A 408 10.83 3.37 -15.28
N LEU A 409 9.88 4.06 -14.65
CA LEU A 409 8.55 4.26 -15.24
C LEU A 409 8.65 5.07 -16.54
N GLN A 410 9.50 6.10 -16.56
CA GLN A 410 9.72 6.94 -17.74
C GLN A 410 10.37 6.16 -18.90
N GLU A 411 11.27 5.23 -18.59
CA GLU A 411 11.94 4.37 -19.58
C GLU A 411 10.98 3.40 -20.27
N TYR A 412 10.04 2.80 -19.51
CA TYR A 412 9.20 1.70 -20.00
C TYR A 412 7.77 2.11 -20.39
N LEU A 413 7.34 3.33 -20.06
CA LEU A 413 6.03 3.88 -20.43
C LEU A 413 6.20 5.05 -21.40
N PRO A 414 6.61 4.80 -22.66
CA PRO A 414 6.65 5.86 -23.66
C PRO A 414 5.24 6.41 -23.93
N GLY A 415 5.16 7.71 -24.13
CA GLY A 415 3.87 8.39 -24.27
C GLY A 415 3.24 8.81 -22.94
N TYR A 416 4.03 8.84 -21.86
CA TYR A 416 3.66 9.35 -20.56
C TYR A 416 4.71 10.33 -20.02
N THR A 417 4.24 11.34 -19.30
CA THR A 417 5.04 12.20 -18.44
C THR A 417 4.97 11.70 -17.00
N VAL A 418 6.12 11.40 -16.39
CA VAL A 418 6.19 10.91 -15.01
C VAL A 418 6.41 12.04 -14.02
N HIS A 419 5.45 12.23 -13.12
CA HIS A 419 5.59 13.09 -11.95
C HIS A 419 5.77 12.22 -10.70
N SER A 420 6.61 12.64 -9.75
CA SER A 420 6.84 11.86 -8.54
C SER A 420 7.08 12.73 -7.32
N ALA A 421 6.62 12.26 -6.17
CA ALA A 421 6.80 12.94 -4.90
C ALA A 421 7.07 11.91 -3.78
N ILE A 422 7.98 12.28 -2.88
CA ILE A 422 8.14 11.54 -1.62
C ILE A 422 7.08 12.07 -0.66
N GLN A 423 6.27 11.18 -0.10
CA GLN A 423 5.28 11.53 0.91
C GLN A 423 5.63 10.86 2.23
N LYS A 424 5.31 11.56 3.32
CA LYS A 424 5.53 11.07 4.69
C LYS A 424 4.21 11.27 5.45
N PRO A 425 3.70 10.24 6.14
CA PRO A 425 2.49 10.37 6.95
C PRO A 425 2.50 11.50 7.99
N PRO A 426 3.63 11.89 8.62
CA PRO A 426 3.66 13.03 9.53
C PRO A 426 3.46 14.37 8.84
N LEU A 427 3.58 14.43 7.51
CA LEU A 427 3.18 15.59 6.70
C LEU A 427 1.69 15.55 6.34
N ARG A 428 0.96 14.51 6.76
CA ARG A 428 -0.48 14.34 6.53
C ARG A 428 -1.24 14.18 7.85
N GLY A 429 -0.63 14.61 8.97
CA GLY A 429 -1.24 14.56 10.30
C GLY A 429 -1.12 13.22 11.05
N PHE A 430 -0.36 12.24 10.55
CA PHE A 430 -0.24 10.93 11.19
C PHE A 430 1.16 10.74 11.81
N PRO A 431 1.29 10.45 13.12
CA PRO A 431 2.58 10.32 13.79
C PRO A 431 3.21 8.94 13.52
N ILE A 432 3.49 8.62 12.26
CA ILE A 432 4.08 7.34 11.81
C ILE A 432 5.24 7.56 10.82
N ALA A 433 6.37 6.92 11.09
CA ALA A 433 7.57 6.99 10.26
C ALA A 433 7.52 6.03 9.05
N ARG A 434 6.65 6.29 8.06
CA ARG A 434 6.51 5.46 6.84
C ARG A 434 6.66 6.28 5.55
N THR A 435 7.89 6.62 5.18
CA THR A 435 8.19 7.34 3.93
C THR A 435 8.04 6.45 2.70
N ARG A 436 7.37 6.95 1.66
CA ARG A 436 7.14 6.28 0.37
C ARG A 436 7.29 7.27 -0.79
N VAL A 437 7.56 6.75 -1.98
CA VAL A 437 7.49 7.52 -3.22
C VAL A 437 6.19 7.17 -3.93
N TYR A 438 5.52 8.22 -4.40
CA TYR A 438 4.30 8.13 -5.20
C TYR A 438 4.59 8.75 -6.55
N SER A 439 4.20 8.05 -7.61
CA SER A 439 4.42 8.44 -9.00
C SER A 439 3.08 8.47 -9.73
N ALA A 440 2.88 9.49 -10.57
CA ALA A 440 1.78 9.59 -11.51
C ALA A 440 2.38 9.64 -12.91
N CYS A 441 2.10 8.62 -13.73
CA CYS A 441 2.44 8.60 -15.14
C CYS A 441 1.20 9.11 -15.90
N ILE A 442 1.28 10.32 -16.43
CA ILE A 442 0.18 11.01 -17.11
C ILE A 442 0.34 10.85 -18.62
N ARG A 443 -0.69 10.35 -19.29
CA ARG A 443 -0.67 10.11 -20.75
C ARG A 443 -0.44 11.43 -21.49
N ASP A 444 0.29 11.40 -22.60
CA ASP A 444 0.76 12.63 -23.27
C ASP A 444 -0.33 13.57 -23.81
N ASP A 445 -1.56 13.11 -23.97
CA ASP A 445 -2.74 13.92 -24.30
C ASP A 445 -3.38 14.59 -23.07
N PHE A 446 -2.85 14.34 -21.88
CA PHE A 446 -3.22 15.02 -20.63
C PHE A 446 -2.04 15.80 -20.05
N THR A 447 -2.33 16.76 -19.18
CA THR A 447 -1.34 17.52 -18.41
C THR A 447 -1.90 17.89 -17.04
N LEU A 448 -1.02 18.29 -16.13
CA LEU A 448 -1.42 18.98 -14.89
C LEU A 448 -1.51 20.47 -15.19
N ALA A 449 -2.70 21.06 -15.02
CA ALA A 449 -2.86 22.48 -15.21
C ALA A 449 -2.25 23.27 -14.03
N GLU A 450 -1.88 24.52 -14.30
CA GLU A 450 -1.67 25.54 -13.26
C GLU A 450 -0.55 25.24 -12.25
N ILE A 451 0.37 24.32 -12.57
CA ILE A 451 1.56 24.04 -11.75
C ILE A 451 2.84 24.06 -12.56
N SER A 452 3.85 24.73 -12.04
CA SER A 452 5.22 24.67 -12.52
C SER A 452 6.00 23.51 -11.88
N CYS A 453 5.62 23.12 -10.65
CA CYS A 453 6.32 22.10 -9.86
C CYS A 453 5.34 21.34 -8.95
N LEU A 454 5.20 20.03 -9.16
CA LEU A 454 4.33 19.18 -8.34
C LEU A 454 4.79 19.15 -6.87
N LYS A 455 6.10 19.13 -6.62
CA LYS A 455 6.65 19.04 -5.26
C LYS A 455 6.23 20.24 -4.40
N SER A 456 6.45 21.45 -4.91
CA SER A 456 6.12 22.68 -4.17
C SER A 456 4.62 22.83 -3.97
N ALA A 457 3.80 22.35 -4.90
CA ALA A 457 2.36 22.36 -4.73
C ALA A 457 1.89 21.38 -3.64
N LEU A 458 2.49 20.18 -3.56
CA LEU A 458 2.19 19.21 -2.51
C LEU A 458 2.69 19.62 -1.12
N GLU A 459 3.73 20.46 -1.02
CA GLU A 459 4.19 21.05 0.24
C GLU A 459 3.13 21.99 0.86
N GLY A 460 2.28 22.61 0.03
CA GLY A 460 1.12 23.39 0.49
C GLY A 460 0.04 22.55 1.18
N LEU A 461 0.09 21.22 1.05
CA LEU A 461 -0.81 20.26 1.70
C LEU A 461 -0.20 19.66 2.97
N ASP A 462 0.99 20.12 3.38
CA ASP A 462 1.65 19.60 4.56
C ASP A 462 0.88 19.96 5.83
N ARG A 463 0.65 18.95 6.66
CA ARG A 463 -0.02 19.04 7.95
C ARG A 463 0.73 18.20 8.98
N PHE A 464 1.03 18.78 10.13
CA PHE A 464 1.90 18.15 11.13
C PHE A 464 1.11 17.75 12.37
N PRO A 465 1.20 16.49 12.83
CA PRO A 465 0.60 16.11 14.10
C PRO A 465 1.29 16.87 15.23
N THR A 466 0.50 17.51 16.10
CA THR A 466 0.98 18.09 17.37
C THR A 466 0.99 17.05 18.50
N PHE A 467 0.58 15.82 18.18
CA PHE A 467 0.48 14.68 19.07
C PHE A 467 1.45 13.56 18.69
N ASP A 468 1.76 12.69 19.66
CA ASP A 468 2.68 11.57 19.50
C ASP A 468 2.01 10.28 19.01
N GLY A 469 2.82 9.25 18.73
CA GLY A 469 2.37 7.92 18.33
C GLY A 469 1.58 7.18 19.41
N GLY A 470 1.58 7.64 20.66
CA GLY A 470 0.74 7.09 21.73
C GLY A 470 -0.76 7.26 21.44
N HIS A 471 -1.13 8.28 20.66
CA HIS A 471 -2.53 8.51 20.27
C HIS A 471 -3.04 7.47 19.25
N LEU A 472 -2.16 6.70 18.61
CA LEU A 472 -2.55 5.57 17.77
C LEU A 472 -3.08 4.39 18.60
N PHE A 473 -2.81 4.36 19.91
CA PHE A 473 -3.28 3.35 20.83
C PHE A 473 -4.69 3.71 21.36
N CYS A 474 -5.64 3.85 20.43
CA CYS A 474 -7.00 4.34 20.65
C CYS A 474 -8.09 3.24 20.63
N ALA A 475 -7.73 1.95 20.62
CA ALA A 475 -8.70 0.87 20.58
C ALA A 475 -9.64 0.90 21.81
N PRO A 476 -10.95 0.67 21.59
CA PRO A 476 -11.91 0.46 22.67
C PRO A 476 -11.49 -0.66 23.62
N HIS A 477 -11.91 -0.57 24.88
CA HIS A 477 -11.48 -1.50 25.94
C HIS A 477 -11.77 -2.98 25.62
N ASP A 478 -12.95 -3.27 25.05
CA ASP A 478 -13.35 -4.61 24.63
C ASP A 478 -12.44 -5.18 23.53
N VAL A 479 -11.99 -4.33 22.59
CA VAL A 479 -11.02 -4.71 21.55
C VAL A 479 -9.65 -5.02 22.17
N VAL A 480 -9.22 -4.21 23.14
CA VAL A 480 -7.96 -4.42 23.88
C VAL A 480 -8.02 -5.72 24.70
N GLU A 481 -9.12 -6.01 25.38
CA GLU A 481 -9.32 -7.26 26.11
C GLU A 481 -9.31 -8.47 25.20
N ALA A 482 -10.00 -8.40 24.05
CA ALA A 482 -10.00 -9.47 23.06
C ALA A 482 -8.58 -9.74 22.53
N GLU A 483 -7.80 -8.70 22.28
CA GLU A 483 -6.39 -8.82 21.87
C GLU A 483 -5.53 -9.49 22.95
N LEU A 484 -5.72 -9.13 24.23
CA LEU A 484 -5.04 -9.76 25.35
C LEU A 484 -5.36 -11.27 25.43
N GLN A 485 -6.63 -11.65 25.25
CA GLN A 485 -7.07 -13.04 25.25
C GLN A 485 -6.43 -13.85 24.11
N VAL A 486 -6.30 -13.25 22.93
CA VAL A 486 -5.62 -13.88 21.77
C VAL A 486 -4.13 -14.09 22.07
N LEU A 487 -3.46 -13.08 22.64
CA LEU A 487 -2.03 -13.15 22.94
C LEU A 487 -1.70 -14.09 24.10
N SER A 488 -2.59 -14.22 25.09
CA SER A 488 -2.41 -15.12 26.22
C SER A 488 -2.53 -16.60 25.82
N LYS A 489 -3.07 -16.91 24.63
CA LYS A 489 -3.33 -18.27 24.13
C LYS A 489 -4.15 -19.12 25.11
N GLY A 490 -5.10 -18.48 25.80
CA GLY A 490 -5.93 -19.14 26.81
C GLY A 490 -5.27 -19.31 28.17
N ASN A 491 -4.02 -18.85 28.37
CA ASN A 491 -3.46 -18.72 29.71
C ASN A 491 -4.17 -17.60 30.47
N ARG A 492 -4.24 -17.75 31.80
CA ARG A 492 -4.74 -16.70 32.70
C ARG A 492 -3.71 -15.58 32.83
N CYS A 493 -3.57 -14.77 31.79
CA CYS A 493 -2.80 -13.53 31.81
C CYS A 493 -3.72 -12.39 32.23
N THR A 494 -3.31 -11.61 33.22
CA THR A 494 -4.04 -10.41 33.66
C THR A 494 -3.56 -9.16 32.95
N THR A 495 -2.35 -9.18 32.37
CA THR A 495 -1.75 -8.04 31.67
C THR A 495 -1.06 -8.47 30.38
N PHE A 496 -0.81 -7.50 29.48
CA PHE A 496 0.02 -7.75 28.30
C PHE A 496 1.46 -8.09 28.63
N LEU A 497 1.97 -7.67 29.79
CA LEU A 497 3.31 -8.05 30.24
C LEU A 497 3.38 -9.56 30.50
N ASP A 498 2.34 -10.12 31.13
CA ASP A 498 2.25 -11.55 31.42
C ASP A 498 2.12 -12.38 30.14
N ALA A 499 1.45 -11.83 29.11
CA ALA A 499 1.27 -12.46 27.81
C ALA A 499 2.49 -12.29 26.87
N LEU A 500 3.45 -11.44 27.22
CA LEU A 500 4.57 -11.11 26.34
C LEU A 500 5.57 -12.28 26.28
N PRO A 501 6.01 -12.74 25.09
CA PRO A 501 7.07 -13.74 24.98
C PRO A 501 8.37 -13.29 25.68
N ALA A 502 9.08 -14.20 26.35
CA ALA A 502 10.30 -13.88 27.10
C ALA A 502 11.34 -13.11 26.27
N ALA A 503 11.53 -13.47 25.00
CA ALA A 503 12.46 -12.77 24.11
C ALA A 503 12.04 -11.32 23.78
N PHE A 504 10.76 -10.99 23.90
CA PHE A 504 10.23 -9.63 23.74
C PHE A 504 10.29 -8.85 25.06
N GLN A 505 10.13 -9.52 26.21
CA GLN A 505 10.36 -8.91 27.53
C GLN A 505 11.81 -8.41 27.66
N VAL A 506 12.80 -9.27 27.34
CA VAL A 506 14.21 -8.88 27.37
C VAL A 506 14.49 -7.67 26.48
N ARG A 507 13.92 -7.64 25.27
CA ARG A 507 14.09 -6.50 24.35
C ARG A 507 13.45 -5.22 24.88
N ARG A 508 12.24 -5.32 25.44
CA ARG A 508 11.58 -4.19 26.10
C ARG A 508 12.45 -3.64 27.23
N ASP A 509 13.01 -4.50 28.06
CA ASP A 509 13.85 -4.09 29.19
C ASP A 509 15.12 -3.39 28.71
N GLN A 510 15.76 -3.91 27.66
CA GLN A 510 16.88 -3.23 26.99
C GLN A 510 16.52 -1.83 26.45
N TYR A 511 15.30 -1.63 25.93
CA TYR A 511 14.83 -0.30 25.55
C TYR A 511 14.59 0.61 26.76
N ASN A 512 13.98 0.10 27.83
CA ASN A 512 13.76 0.86 29.07
C ASN A 512 15.07 1.30 29.74
N ASP A 513 16.11 0.46 29.66
CA ASP A 513 17.42 0.76 30.23
C ASP A 513 18.23 1.73 29.36
N ASN A 514 17.79 2.02 28.13
CA ASN A 514 18.50 2.91 27.22
C ASN A 514 18.32 4.39 27.60
N GLU A 515 19.43 5.09 27.84
CA GLU A 515 19.41 6.50 28.28
C GLU A 515 18.68 7.45 27.30
N ARG A 516 18.80 7.22 25.99
CA ARG A 516 18.08 8.03 25.00
C ARG A 516 16.57 7.82 25.08
N VAL A 517 16.12 6.59 25.32
CA VAL A 517 14.70 6.30 25.50
C VAL A 517 14.18 6.96 26.77
N LYS A 518 14.93 6.90 27.86
CA LYS A 518 14.58 7.60 29.12
C LYS A 518 14.49 9.11 28.92
N GLU A 519 15.41 9.70 28.16
CA GLU A 519 15.37 11.12 27.78
C GLU A 519 14.11 11.45 26.99
N MET A 520 13.75 10.63 25.99
CA MET A 520 12.53 10.82 25.19
C MET A 520 11.24 10.68 26.01
N MET A 521 11.24 9.90 27.08
CA MET A 521 10.09 9.77 27.98
C MET A 521 10.02 10.88 29.04
N SER A 522 11.09 11.67 29.20
CA SER A 522 11.20 12.65 30.30
C SER A 522 10.27 13.85 30.14
N ASP A 523 9.82 14.15 28.92
CA ASP A 523 8.86 15.21 28.62
C ASP A 523 7.39 14.74 28.71
N GLY A 524 7.17 13.46 29.05
CA GLY A 524 5.85 12.84 29.14
C GLY A 524 5.32 12.26 27.82
N SER A 525 6.08 12.36 26.72
CA SER A 525 5.75 11.72 25.45
C SER A 525 5.73 10.21 25.59
N ASP A 526 4.86 9.55 24.83
CA ASP A 526 4.93 8.11 24.66
C ASP A 526 6.06 7.75 23.69
N VAL A 527 6.80 6.70 24.02
CA VAL A 527 7.85 6.15 23.16
C VAL A 527 7.40 4.80 22.64
N ILE A 528 7.31 4.71 21.33
CA ILE A 528 6.87 3.51 20.63
C ILE A 528 8.09 2.77 20.11
N ILE A 529 8.15 1.47 20.41
CA ILE A 529 9.23 0.57 20.00
C ILE A 529 8.68 -0.61 19.21
N ASN A 530 9.48 -1.17 18.31
CA ASN A 530 9.14 -2.41 17.61
C ASN A 530 9.89 -3.60 18.21
N LEU A 531 9.20 -4.42 19.02
CA LEU A 531 9.81 -5.54 19.73
C LEU A 531 10.31 -6.66 18.80
N THR A 532 9.98 -6.63 17.50
CA THR A 532 10.56 -7.59 16.54
C THR A 532 11.93 -7.20 16.02
N GLN A 533 12.38 -5.96 16.24
CA GLN A 533 13.67 -5.47 15.80
C GLN A 533 14.72 -5.57 16.92
N ASN A 534 15.99 -5.54 16.54
CA ASN A 534 17.09 -5.50 17.50
C ASN A 534 17.26 -4.06 18.02
N VAL A 535 17.43 -3.93 19.34
CA VAL A 535 17.64 -2.67 20.08
C VAL A 535 18.85 -1.89 19.57
N ASP A 536 19.88 -2.57 19.08
CA ASP A 536 21.07 -1.94 18.49
C ASP A 536 20.73 -0.99 17.33
N PHE A 537 19.57 -1.21 16.68
CA PHE A 537 19.01 -0.29 15.71
C PHE A 537 18.05 0.70 16.40
N LEU A 538 18.57 1.54 17.31
CA LEU A 538 17.80 2.54 18.06
C LEU A 538 17.00 3.53 17.19
N ALA A 539 17.21 3.55 15.87
CA ALA A 539 16.36 4.24 14.90
C ALA A 539 14.87 3.84 14.97
N TYR A 540 14.52 2.79 15.73
CA TYR A 540 13.16 2.27 15.87
C TYR A 540 12.51 2.54 17.23
N ALA A 541 13.13 3.34 18.10
CA ALA A 541 12.43 3.97 19.23
C ALA A 541 12.13 5.43 18.84
N SER A 542 10.86 5.83 18.91
CA SER A 542 10.46 7.18 18.53
C SER A 542 9.16 7.60 19.22
N THR A 543 8.98 8.90 19.39
CA THR A 543 7.67 9.49 19.71
C THR A 543 6.70 9.40 18.53
N HIS A 544 7.17 9.09 17.33
CA HIS A 544 6.34 8.66 16.22
C HIS A 544 6.32 7.14 16.16
N CYS A 545 5.20 6.53 15.78
CA CYS A 545 5.15 5.09 15.53
C CYS A 545 6.18 4.71 14.44
N PRO A 546 7.09 3.75 14.69
CA PRO A 546 8.01 3.27 13.68
C PRO A 546 7.30 2.71 12.44
N CYS A 547 8.03 2.52 11.34
CA CYS A 547 7.48 1.92 10.11
C CYS A 547 6.86 0.54 10.41
N LEU A 548 5.59 0.34 10.01
CA LEU A 548 4.92 -0.96 10.15
C LEU A 548 5.50 -1.98 9.17
N LEU A 549 5.72 -3.19 9.66
CA LEU A 549 6.17 -4.37 8.93
C LEU A 549 5.11 -5.48 9.06
N THR A 550 5.18 -6.47 8.17
CA THR A 550 4.26 -7.62 8.13
C THR A 550 4.27 -8.50 9.38
N LYS A 551 5.26 -8.29 10.25
CA LYS A 551 5.43 -9.02 11.51
C LYS A 551 5.68 -8.07 12.69
N SER A 552 5.37 -6.78 12.55
CA SER A 552 5.65 -5.80 13.59
C SER A 552 4.94 -6.13 14.90
N TYR A 553 5.64 -5.85 16.00
CA TYR A 553 5.09 -5.92 17.35
C TYR A 553 5.37 -4.56 18.00
N MET A 554 4.57 -3.57 17.58
CA MET A 554 4.69 -2.20 18.09
C MET A 554 4.18 -2.15 19.52
N TRP A 555 4.97 -1.58 20.41
CA TRP A 555 4.74 -1.55 21.84
C TRP A 555 4.86 -0.13 22.36
N SER A 556 3.87 0.31 23.13
CA SER A 556 3.91 1.58 23.85
C SER A 556 4.58 1.37 25.20
N LEU A 557 5.64 2.13 25.47
CA LEU A 557 6.30 2.10 26.78
C LEU A 557 5.45 2.72 27.88
N ARG A 558 4.58 3.69 27.56
CA ARG A 558 3.70 4.33 28.54
C ARG A 558 2.45 3.51 28.84
N GLN A 559 1.83 2.91 27.82
CA GLN A 559 0.57 2.17 27.95
C GLN A 559 0.78 0.69 28.26
N HIS A 560 2.02 0.21 28.20
CA HIS A 560 2.42 -1.16 28.52
C HIS A 560 1.62 -2.24 27.76
N ARG A 561 1.31 -1.97 26.49
CA ARG A 561 0.60 -2.90 25.61
C ARG A 561 1.07 -2.78 24.16
N PRO A 562 0.82 -3.80 23.32
CA PRO A 562 1.06 -3.67 21.90
C PRO A 562 -0.07 -2.89 21.21
N LEU A 563 0.20 -2.42 19.99
CA LEU A 563 -0.88 -2.06 19.06
C LEU A 563 -1.70 -3.32 18.73
N THR A 564 -3.01 -3.18 18.79
CA THR A 564 -3.98 -4.10 18.20
C THR A 564 -3.83 -4.08 16.68
N TRP A 565 -4.26 -5.12 15.99
CA TRP A 565 -4.15 -5.14 14.53
C TRP A 565 -5.04 -4.08 13.86
N GLN A 566 -6.15 -3.68 14.50
CA GLN A 566 -7.02 -2.60 14.04
C GLN A 566 -6.34 -1.23 14.18
N GLU A 567 -5.65 -0.97 15.30
CA GLU A 567 -4.89 0.27 15.45
C GLU A 567 -3.74 0.37 14.43
N LEU A 568 -3.16 -0.75 13.99
CA LEU A 568 -2.19 -0.75 12.89
C LEU A 568 -2.79 -0.26 11.57
N PHE A 569 -4.07 -0.56 11.30
CA PHE A 569 -4.80 -0.02 10.15
C PHE A 569 -5.09 1.49 10.33
N ASN A 570 -5.51 1.93 11.53
CA ASN A 570 -5.62 3.37 11.82
C ASN A 570 -4.30 4.10 11.57
N ALA A 571 -3.18 3.50 11.97
CA ALA A 571 -1.83 4.03 11.71
C ALA A 571 -1.44 4.03 10.22
N GLN A 572 -2.18 3.34 9.35
CA GLN A 572 -2.08 3.47 7.88
C GLN A 572 -3.09 4.47 7.31
N GLY A 573 -3.83 5.20 8.14
CA GLY A 573 -4.89 6.09 7.70
C GLY A 573 -6.17 5.36 7.27
N ILE A 574 -6.36 4.11 7.67
CA ILE A 574 -7.61 3.36 7.47
C ILE A 574 -8.46 3.41 8.74
N PRO A 575 -9.65 4.02 8.72
CA PRO A 575 -10.47 4.16 9.92
C PRO A 575 -11.13 2.82 10.31
N MET A 576 -10.81 2.31 11.50
CA MET A 576 -11.29 1.02 12.02
C MET A 576 -12.32 1.14 13.15
N PHE A 577 -12.42 2.30 13.79
CA PHE A 577 -13.27 2.54 14.96
C PHE A 577 -14.32 3.60 14.64
N ASP A 578 -15.44 3.57 15.34
CA ASP A 578 -16.59 4.44 15.02
C ASP A 578 -16.20 5.92 14.97
N GLU A 579 -15.35 6.37 15.90
CA GLU A 579 -14.80 7.73 15.92
C GLU A 579 -14.04 8.08 14.63
N SER A 580 -13.09 7.24 14.21
CA SER A 580 -12.31 7.48 12.99
C SER A 580 -13.13 7.28 11.71
N VAL A 581 -14.10 6.36 11.71
CA VAL A 581 -15.04 6.10 10.61
C VAL A 581 -15.96 7.31 10.39
N ASN A 582 -16.52 7.84 11.47
CA ASN A 582 -17.33 9.06 11.45
C ASN A 582 -16.52 10.28 11.00
N ALA A 583 -15.30 10.46 11.54
CA ALA A 583 -14.42 11.55 11.15
C ALA A 583 -14.03 11.48 9.66
N ALA A 584 -13.82 10.28 9.15
CA ALA A 584 -13.56 9.99 7.75
C ALA A 584 -14.77 10.22 6.82
N GLY A 585 -15.98 10.35 7.37
CA GLY A 585 -17.21 10.43 6.59
C GLY A 585 -17.55 9.15 5.82
N ILE A 586 -16.91 8.03 6.13
CA ILE A 586 -17.21 6.74 5.50
C ILE A 586 -18.16 5.98 6.44
N GLY A 587 -19.27 5.45 5.94
CA GLY A 587 -20.34 4.94 6.81
C GLY A 587 -20.01 3.66 7.59
N VAL A 588 -18.95 2.95 7.21
CA VAL A 588 -18.54 1.66 7.82
C VAL A 588 -17.03 1.49 7.79
N SER A 589 -16.49 0.70 8.72
CA SER A 589 -15.09 0.25 8.69
C SER A 589 -14.83 -0.49 7.37
N PRO A 590 -13.79 -0.13 6.60
CA PRO A 590 -13.57 -0.67 5.28
C PRO A 590 -12.86 -2.03 5.32
N ILE A 591 -12.35 -2.45 6.50
CA ILE A 591 -11.71 -3.76 6.69
C ILE A 591 -12.64 -4.65 7.54
N PRO A 592 -12.83 -5.93 7.16
CA PRO A 592 -13.60 -6.89 7.96
C PRO A 592 -13.02 -7.07 9.37
N LYS A 593 -13.90 -7.02 10.39
CA LYS A 593 -13.51 -7.17 11.80
C LYS A 593 -13.05 -8.59 12.17
N ASP A 594 -13.33 -9.58 11.32
CA ASP A 594 -13.05 -11.01 11.53
C ASP A 594 -11.72 -11.50 10.93
N LEU A 595 -10.81 -10.57 10.60
CA LEU A 595 -9.54 -10.86 9.93
C LEU A 595 -8.57 -11.68 10.77
N GLY A 596 -8.69 -11.59 12.09
CA GLY A 596 -7.74 -12.14 13.05
C GLY A 596 -6.42 -11.38 13.08
N ARG A 597 -5.66 -11.56 14.17
CA ARG A 597 -4.43 -10.81 14.41
C ARG A 597 -3.37 -11.02 13.33
N ILE A 598 -3.03 -12.28 13.03
CA ILE A 598 -1.90 -12.59 12.14
C ILE A 598 -2.15 -12.03 10.73
N PRO A 599 -3.30 -12.28 10.07
CA PRO A 599 -3.55 -11.70 8.77
C PRO A 599 -3.71 -10.17 8.82
N GLY A 600 -4.32 -9.61 9.88
CA GLY A 600 -4.46 -8.16 10.08
C GLY A 600 -3.13 -7.43 10.17
N VAL A 601 -2.20 -7.88 11.02
CA VAL A 601 -0.85 -7.30 11.14
C VAL A 601 -0.10 -7.38 9.81
N ARG A 602 -0.19 -8.53 9.13
CA ARG A 602 0.46 -8.75 7.83
C ARG A 602 -0.05 -7.77 6.77
N LEU A 603 -1.36 -7.60 6.68
CA LEU A 603 -2.00 -6.69 5.72
C LEU A 603 -1.64 -5.22 6.00
N ALA A 604 -1.75 -4.75 7.24
CA ALA A 604 -1.39 -3.38 7.61
C ALA A 604 0.10 -3.07 7.35
N GLY A 605 0.98 -4.07 7.56
CA GLY A 605 2.40 -3.95 7.23
C GLY A 605 2.67 -3.77 5.72
N ASN A 606 1.86 -4.41 4.86
CA ASN A 606 2.03 -4.37 3.41
C ASN A 606 1.35 -3.19 2.73
N GLY A 607 0.24 -2.69 3.25
CA GLY A 607 -0.52 -1.62 2.60
C GLY A 607 0.18 -0.27 2.56
N PHE A 608 -0.19 0.62 1.65
CA PHE A 608 0.29 2.00 1.65
C PHE A 608 -0.52 2.89 2.58
N HIS A 609 0.02 4.06 2.93
CA HIS A 609 -0.66 4.98 3.84
C HIS A 609 -1.74 5.78 3.09
N ILE A 610 -3.01 5.58 3.45
CA ILE A 610 -4.18 6.10 2.71
C ILE A 610 -4.15 7.61 2.56
N ALA A 611 -3.87 8.36 3.64
CA ALA A 611 -3.81 9.81 3.55
C ALA A 611 -2.72 10.29 2.57
N CYS A 612 -1.56 9.63 2.51
CA CYS A 612 -0.49 10.01 1.59
C CYS A 612 -0.88 9.70 0.14
N ALA A 613 -1.38 8.48 -0.09
CA ALA A 613 -1.80 8.03 -1.42
C ALA A 613 -2.98 8.86 -1.94
N GLY A 614 -4.00 9.03 -1.12
CA GLY A 614 -5.22 9.76 -1.45
C GLY A 614 -4.97 11.25 -1.67
N THR A 615 -4.15 11.91 -0.85
CA THR A 615 -3.73 13.30 -1.11
C THR A 615 -3.01 13.42 -2.44
N PHE A 616 -2.07 12.51 -2.75
CA PHE A 616 -1.34 12.53 -4.02
C PHE A 616 -2.27 12.30 -5.23
N VAL A 617 -3.10 11.26 -5.18
CA VAL A 617 -4.04 10.90 -6.26
C VAL A 617 -5.06 12.01 -6.47
N GLY A 618 -5.73 12.47 -5.41
CA GLY A 618 -6.73 13.51 -5.50
C GLY A 618 -6.16 14.84 -5.97
N PHE A 619 -4.95 15.20 -5.55
CA PHE A 619 -4.27 16.40 -6.06
C PHE A 619 -3.96 16.31 -7.56
N VAL A 620 -3.44 15.17 -8.02
CA VAL A 620 -3.20 14.92 -9.45
C VAL A 620 -4.50 15.02 -10.24
N LEU A 621 -5.58 14.38 -9.78
CA LEU A 621 -6.87 14.41 -10.46
C LEU A 621 -7.57 15.77 -10.41
N ALA A 622 -7.34 16.59 -9.37
CA ALA A 622 -7.86 17.96 -9.32
C ALA A 622 -7.23 18.87 -10.38
N LEU A 623 -6.01 18.58 -10.80
CA LEU A 623 -5.27 19.38 -11.78
C LEU A 623 -5.23 18.76 -13.18
N LEU A 624 -5.52 17.47 -13.30
CA LEU A 624 -5.51 16.74 -14.55
C LEU A 624 -6.52 17.34 -15.55
N THR A 625 -6.00 17.76 -16.71
CA THR A 625 -6.79 18.28 -17.83
C THR A 625 -6.34 17.62 -19.13
N GLU A 626 -7.28 17.44 -20.04
CA GLU A 626 -6.97 17.08 -21.42
C GLU A 626 -6.30 18.27 -22.12
N LYS A 627 -5.31 17.99 -22.98
CA LYS A 627 -4.67 19.01 -23.81
C LYS A 627 -5.60 19.34 -24.97
N SER A 628 -5.76 20.62 -25.26
CA SER A 628 -6.41 21.02 -26.50
C SER A 628 -5.68 20.41 -27.70
N PRO A 629 -6.40 19.86 -28.70
CA PRO A 629 -5.77 19.41 -29.94
C PRO A 629 -5.02 20.60 -30.57
N VAL A 630 -3.72 20.41 -30.81
CA VAL A 630 -2.82 21.42 -31.39
C VAL A 630 -3.08 21.57 -32.88
#